data_AF-A0A2T2UBV5-F1
#
_entry.id   AF-A0A2T2UBV5-F1
#
_cell.length_a   1.000
_cell.length_b   1.000
_cell.length_c   1.000
_cell.angle_alpha   90.00
_cell.angle_beta   90.00
_cell.angle_gamma   90.00
#
_symmetry.space_group_name_H-M   'P 1'
#
loop_
_entity.id
_entity.type
_entity.pdbx_description
1 polymer ?
#
loop_
_entity_poly.entity_id
_entity_poly.type
_entity_poly.pdbx_seq_one_letter_code
_entity_poly.pdbx_strand_id
1 'polypeptide(L)'
;MPPQSIDEVLTRLDEIIAEARRRQSRNGYFAALYRDVTAWVAAAIEAGEFEDDARMERLDVAFAQRYFDALEERDTEAGPPRS
;
A
#
# COMPACT_ATOMS: atom_id res chain seq x y z
N MET A 1 8.81 9.90 0.18
CA MET A 1 9.31 9.68 -1.19
C MET A 1 8.46 8.59 -1.81
N PRO A 2 8.14 8.68 -3.10
CA PRO A 2 7.30 7.68 -3.74
C PRO A 2 7.99 6.31 -3.78
N PRO A 3 7.28 5.20 -3.54
CA PRO A 3 7.87 3.87 -3.65
C PRO A 3 8.31 3.63 -5.10
N GLN A 4 9.44 2.95 -5.28
CA GLN A 4 10.01 2.63 -6.60
C GLN A 4 9.94 1.14 -6.94
N SER A 5 9.59 0.29 -5.98
CA SER A 5 9.46 -1.17 -6.15
C SER A 5 8.37 -1.74 -5.23
N ILE A 6 7.94 -2.96 -5.51
CA ILE A 6 6.99 -3.69 -4.66
C ILE A 6 7.54 -3.89 -3.23
N ASP A 7 8.84 -4.11 -3.06
CA ASP A 7 9.45 -4.27 -1.73
C ASP A 7 9.33 -3.00 -0.88
N GLU A 8 9.48 -1.83 -1.50
CA GLU A 8 9.29 -0.55 -0.82
C GLU A 8 7.81 -0.35 -0.44
N VAL A 9 6.88 -0.78 -1.31
CA VAL A 9 5.43 -0.78 -1.01
C VAL A 9 5.14 -1.66 0.20
N LEU A 10 5.64 -2.89 0.23
CA LEU A 10 5.45 -3.82 1.35
C LEU A 10 6.00 -3.26 2.66
N THR A 11 7.22 -2.72 2.63
CA THR A 11 7.84 -2.08 3.79
C THR A 11 6.98 -0.94 4.33
N ARG A 12 6.47 -0.09 3.42
CA ARG A 12 5.62 1.04 3.81
C ARG A 12 4.27 0.59 4.36
N LEU A 13 3.67 -0.45 3.79
CA LEU A 13 2.43 -1.03 4.31
C LEU A 13 2.63 -1.62 5.72
N ASP A 14 3.76 -2.28 5.97
CA ASP A 14 4.12 -2.80 7.29
C ASP A 14 4.20 -1.67 8.34
N GLU A 15 4.80 -0.54 7.99
CA GLU A 15 4.84 0.65 8.86
C GLU A 15 3.44 1.19 9.16
N ILE A 16 2.59 1.32 8.13
CA ILE A 16 1.20 1.80 8.25
C ILE A 16 0.39 0.88 9.17
N ILE A 17 0.52 -0.44 9.00
CA ILE A 17 -0.16 -1.44 9.83
C ILE A 17 0.31 -1.34 11.28
N ALA A 18 1.62 -1.23 11.50
CA ALA A 18 2.19 -1.09 12.84
C ALA A 18 1.67 0.18 13.53
N GLU A 19 1.63 1.31 12.83
CA GLU A 19 1.12 2.56 13.36
C GLU A 19 -0.39 2.50 13.62
N ALA A 20 -1.17 1.91 12.71
CA ALA A 20 -2.60 1.73 12.90
C ALA A 20 -2.90 0.84 14.11
N ARG A 21 -2.11 -0.20 14.36
CA ARG A 21 -2.22 -1.02 15.58
C ARG A 21 -1.92 -0.21 16.84
N ARG A 22 -0.84 0.59 16.84
CA ARG A 22 -0.50 1.48 17.98
C ARG A 22 -1.60 2.49 18.28
N ARG A 23 -2.21 3.07 17.25
CA ARG A 23 -3.28 4.08 17.37
C ARG A 23 -4.69 3.50 17.46
N GLN A 24 -4.84 2.17 17.45
CA GLN A 24 -6.14 1.49 17.33
C GLN A 24 -7.01 2.02 16.18
N SER A 25 -6.37 2.33 15.06
CA SER A 25 -7.01 2.91 13.89
C SER A 25 -7.55 1.83 12.94
N ARG A 26 -8.76 2.06 12.42
CA ARG A 26 -9.39 1.22 11.40
C ARG A 26 -8.64 1.24 10.06
N ASN A 27 -7.75 2.21 9.85
CA ASN A 27 -6.96 2.33 8.63
C ASN A 27 -6.06 1.11 8.39
N GLY A 28 -5.68 0.40 9.46
CA GLY A 28 -4.84 -0.79 9.38
C GLY A 28 -5.51 -1.99 8.71
N TYR A 29 -6.86 -2.05 8.65
CA TYR A 29 -7.55 -3.20 8.05
C TYR A 29 -7.31 -3.27 6.53
N PHE A 30 -7.53 -2.15 5.83
CA PHE A 30 -7.28 -2.11 4.40
C PHE A 30 -5.79 -2.23 4.09
N ALA A 31 -4.92 -1.59 4.88
CA ALA A 31 -3.47 -1.71 4.71
C ALA A 31 -2.98 -3.17 4.84
N ALA A 32 -3.53 -3.94 5.79
CA ALA A 32 -3.19 -5.35 5.96
C ALA A 32 -3.65 -6.21 4.78
N LEU A 33 -4.90 -6.06 4.33
CA LEU A 33 -5.38 -6.76 3.14
C LEU A 33 -4.55 -6.42 1.90
N TYR A 34 -4.26 -5.13 1.71
CA TYR A 34 -3.48 -4.67 0.57
C TYR A 34 -2.06 -5.26 0.59
N ARG A 35 -1.41 -5.27 1.75
CA ARG A 35 -0.09 -5.91 1.95
C ARG A 35 -0.09 -7.37 1.51
N ASP A 36 -1.09 -8.14 1.92
CA ASP A 36 -1.17 -9.56 1.58
C ASP A 36 -1.34 -9.78 0.06
N VAL A 37 -2.15 -8.95 -0.58
CA VAL A 37 -2.32 -8.98 -2.05
C VAL A 37 -1.02 -8.59 -2.76
N THR A 38 -0.35 -7.52 -2.34
CA THR A 38 0.92 -7.08 -2.95
C THR A 38 2.03 -8.12 -2.76
N ALA A 39 2.07 -8.81 -1.62
CA ALA A 39 3.03 -9.90 -1.39
C ALA A 39 2.77 -11.09 -2.33
N TRP A 40 1.50 -11.40 -2.60
CA TRP A 40 1.15 -12.39 -3.61
C TRP A 40 1.53 -11.94 -5.03
N VAL A 41 1.30 -10.66 -5.38
CA VAL A 41 1.72 -10.10 -6.68
C VAL A 41 3.24 -10.19 -6.85
N ALA A 42 4.01 -9.88 -5.80
CA ALA A 42 5.47 -10.02 -5.81
C ALA A 42 5.89 -11.46 -6.17
N ALA A 43 5.32 -12.45 -5.48
CA ALA A 43 5.61 -13.86 -5.72
C ALA A 43 5.20 -14.31 -7.13
N ALA A 44 4.05 -13.85 -7.64
CA ALA A 44 3.59 -14.17 -8.99
C ALA A 44 4.46 -13.53 -10.09
N ILE A 45 5.00 -12.33 -9.86
CA ILE A 45 6.00 -11.69 -10.73
C ILE A 45 7.30 -12.50 -10.76
N GLU A 46 7.79 -12.93 -9.60
CA GLU A 46 8.99 -13.77 -9.52
C GLU A 46 8.81 -15.12 -10.23
N ALA A 47 7.59 -15.67 -10.19
CA ALA A 47 7.22 -16.90 -10.88
C ALA A 47 6.92 -16.73 -12.38
N GLY A 48 6.84 -15.49 -12.88
CA GLY A 48 6.51 -15.19 -14.28
C GLY A 48 5.07 -15.54 -14.66
N GLU A 49 4.13 -15.41 -13.73
CA GLU A 49 2.72 -15.80 -13.92
C GLU A 49 1.89 -14.74 -14.65
N PHE A 50 2.38 -13.51 -14.80
CA PHE A 50 1.69 -12.48 -15.56
C PHE A 50 2.13 -12.46 -17.03
N GLU A 51 1.24 -11.98 -17.90
CA GLU A 51 1.56 -11.74 -19.31
C GLU A 51 2.69 -10.71 -19.50
N ASP A 52 2.79 -9.75 -18.57
CA ASP A 52 3.82 -8.72 -18.53
C ASP A 52 4.09 -8.35 -17.05
N ASP A 53 5.03 -9.06 -16.44
CA ASP A 53 5.41 -8.86 -15.03
C ASP A 53 5.88 -7.44 -14.75
N ALA A 54 6.68 -6.86 -15.65
CA ALA A 54 7.20 -5.51 -15.50
C ALA A 54 6.08 -4.46 -15.53
N ARG A 55 5.03 -4.68 -16.34
CA ARG A 55 3.83 -3.82 -16.33
C ARG A 55 3.03 -4.02 -15.05
N MET A 56 2.93 -5.24 -14.54
CA MET A 56 2.24 -5.52 -13.28
C MET A 56 2.95 -4.82 -12.11
N GLU A 57 4.27 -4.87 -12.02
CA GLU A 57 5.04 -4.15 -11.00
C GLU A 57 4.79 -2.65 -11.05
N ARG A 58 4.90 -2.03 -12.23
CA ARG A 58 4.62 -0.60 -12.40
C ARG A 58 3.21 -0.22 -11.99
N LEU A 59 2.23 -1.06 -12.27
CA LEU A 59 0.84 -0.84 -11.89
C LEU A 59 0.68 -0.89 -10.37
N ASP A 60 1.27 -1.89 -9.69
CA ASP A 60 1.21 -2.02 -8.23
C ASP A 60 1.86 -0.80 -7.55
N VAL A 61 3.07 -0.43 -7.98
CA VAL A 61 3.79 0.75 -7.44
C VAL A 61 3.00 2.05 -7.67
N ALA A 62 2.41 2.23 -8.85
CA ALA A 62 1.62 3.42 -9.17
C ALA A 62 0.30 3.49 -8.38
N PHE A 63 -0.29 2.34 -8.04
CA PHE A 63 -1.46 2.28 -7.16
C PHE A 63 -1.06 2.57 -5.71
N ALA A 64 0.03 1.98 -5.24
CA ALA A 64 0.58 2.19 -3.90
C ALA A 64 0.82 3.67 -3.62
N GLN A 65 1.46 4.37 -4.56
CA GLN A 65 1.71 5.80 -4.46
C GLN A 65 0.40 6.59 -4.23
N ARG A 66 -0.64 6.32 -5.03
CA ARG A 66 -1.94 6.99 -4.89
C ARG A 66 -2.62 6.68 -3.56
N TYR A 67 -2.50 5.45 -3.09
CA TYR A 67 -3.03 5.04 -1.79
C TYR A 67 -2.33 5.78 -0.65
N PHE A 68 -1.00 5.88 -0.69
CA PHE A 68 -0.22 6.60 0.32
C PHE A 68 -0.52 8.10 0.31
N ASP A 69 -0.62 8.72 -0.86
CA ASP A 69 -0.99 10.14 -0.98
C ASP A 69 -2.37 10.40 -0.34
N ALA A 70 -3.37 9.59 -0.65
CA ALA A 70 -4.71 9.72 -0.07
C ALA A 70 -4.72 9.48 1.46
N LEU A 71 -3.86 8.60 1.95
CA LEU A 71 -3.71 8.32 3.38
C LEU A 71 -3.09 9.52 4.12
N GLU A 72 -2.04 10.11 3.55
CA GLU A 72 -1.35 11.28 4.09
C GLU A 72 -2.23 12.54 4.04
N GLU A 73 -2.97 12.75 2.95
CA GLU A 73 -3.96 13.82 2.84
C GLU A 73 -5.01 13.72 3.96
N ARG A 74 -5.55 12.53 4.22
CA ARG A 74 -6.54 12.34 5.29
C ARG A 74 -5.95 12.60 6.68
N ASP A 75 -4.72 12.16 6.93
CA ASP A 75 -4.07 12.38 8.23
C ASP A 75 -3.74 13.86 8.46
N THR A 76 -3.54 14.62 7.37
CA THR A 76 -3.35 16.09 7.39
C THR A 76 -4.69 16.84 7.49
N GLU A 77 -5.76 16.34 6.85
CA GLU A 77 -7.14 16.84 6.93
C GLU A 77 -7.87 16.43 8.24
N ALA A 78 -7.20 16.44 9.39
CA ALA A 78 -7.88 16.35 10.70
C ALA A 78 -8.72 17.62 11.01
N GLY A 79 -9.63 18.00 10.10
CA GLY A 79 -10.78 18.89 10.27
C GLY A 79 -12.08 18.06 10.38
N PRO A 80 -13.21 18.68 10.79
CA PRO A 80 -14.36 17.97 11.34
C PRO A 80 -15.00 17.00 10.34
N PRO A 81 -15.74 15.99 10.82
CA PRO A 81 -16.30 14.94 9.97
C PRO A 81 -17.14 15.56 8.86
N ARG A 82 -16.84 15.21 7.61
CA ARG A 82 -17.73 15.50 6.48
C ARG A 82 -19.04 14.75 6.74
N SER A 83 -20.09 15.53 7.03
CA SER A 83 -21.48 15.11 7.28
C SER A 83 -22.15 14.58 6.02
#